data_AF-A0A821TKM5-F1
#
_entry.id   AF-A0A821TKM5-F1
#
_cell.length_a   1.000
_cell.length_b   1.000
_cell.length_c   1.000
_cell.angle_alpha   90.00
_cell.angle_beta   90.00
_cell.angle_gamma   90.00
#
_symmetry.space_group_name_H-M   'P 1'
#
loop_
_entity.id
_entity.type
_entity.pdbx_description
1 polymer ?
#
loop_
_entity_poly.entity_id
_entity_poly.type
_entity_poly.pdbx_seq_one_letter_code
_entity_poly.pdbx_strand_id
1 'polypeptide(L)' 'MGIIVRDENTNEIIFYLKGADTVMQNIVQYNDWLQEESSNMAREGLRTLVIAKKLLTQEKYQEFEQK' A
#
# COMPACT_ATOMS: atom_id res chain seq x y z
N MET A 1 -1.21 2.09 -8.26
CA MET A 1 -1.41 0.76 -8.85
C MET A 1 -1.37 -0.26 -7.73
N GLY A 2 -2.36 -1.15 -7.63
CA GLY A 2 -2.40 -2.19 -6.61
C GLY A 2 -2.53 -3.57 -7.23
N ILE A 3 -2.14 -4.59 -6.47
CA ILE A 3 -2.27 -6.01 -6.82
C ILE A 3 -2.72 -6.79 -5.58
N ILE A 4 -3.53 -7.82 -5.79
CA ILE A 4 -3.88 -8.78 -4.74
C ILE A 4 -3.11 -10.06 -5.04
N VAL A 5 -2.42 -10.59 -4.04
CA VAL A 5 -1.63 -11.82 -4.13
C VAL A 5 -2.11 -12.77 -3.05
N ARG A 6 -2.22 -14.06 -3.39
CA ARG A 6 -2.46 -15.15 -2.45
C ARG A 6 -1.16 -15.95 -2.33
N ASP A 7 -0.68 -16.15 -1.11
CA ASP A 7 0.43 -17.07 -0.84
C ASP A 7 -0.09 -18.51 -0.86
N GLU A 8 0.52 -19.39 -1.64
CA GLU A 8 0.09 -20.78 -1.79
C GLU A 8 0.42 -21.66 -0.57
N ASN A 9 1.43 -21.29 0.22
CA ASN A 9 1.84 -22.06 1.40
C ASN A 9 0.98 -21.70 2.63
N THR A 10 0.70 -20.41 2.82
CA THR A 10 -0.02 -19.91 4.00
C THR A 10 -1.50 -19.65 3.73
N ASN A 11 -1.93 -19.64 2.46
CA ASN A 11 -3.25 -19.19 2.01
C ASN A 11 -3.59 -17.73 2.40
N GLU A 12 -2.62 -16.94 2.83
CA GLU A 12 -2.83 -15.54 3.15
C GLU A 12 -3.08 -14.71 1.88
N ILE A 13 -4.07 -13.82 1.95
CA ILE A 13 -4.40 -12.89 0.86
C ILE A 13 -3.89 -11.51 1.26
N ILE A 14 -3.02 -10.94 0.45
CA ILE A 14 -2.41 -9.65 0.70
C ILE A 14 -2.72 -8.71 -0.46
N PHE A 15 -3.24 -7.54 -0.14
CA PHE A 15 -3.34 -6.43 -1.07
C PHE A 15 -2.11 -5.53 -0.94
N TYR A 16 -1.37 -5.40 -2.02
CA TYR A 16 -0.26 -4.46 -2.15
C TYR A 16 -0.69 -3.25 -2.98
N LEU A 17 -0.29 -2.06 -2.54
CA LEU A 17 -0.57 -0.82 -3.23
C LEU A 17 0.70 0.03 -3.32
N LYS A 18 1.01 0.52 -4.52
CA LYS A 18 2.01 1.56 -4.73
C LYS A 18 1.38 2.84 -5.27
N GLY A 19 1.84 3.98 -4.77
CA GLY A 19 1.37 5.31 -5.18
C GLY A 19 2.33 6.42 -4.81
N ALA A 20 2.02 7.63 -5.28
CA ALA A 20 2.69 8.85 -4.83
C ALA A 20 2.39 9.10 -3.35
N ASP A 21 3.34 9.69 -2.64
CA ASP A 21 3.24 10.04 -1.22
C ASP A 21 2.00 10.89 -0.90
N THR A 22 1.70 11.91 -1.71
CA THR A 22 0.53 12.79 -1.54
C THR A 22 -0.80 12.05 -1.57
N VAL A 23 -0.91 10.98 -2.35
CA VAL A 23 -2.12 10.15 -2.43
C VAL A 23 -2.12 9.11 -1.31
N MET A 24 -0.95 8.49 -1.06
CA MET A 24 -0.82 7.39 -0.12
C MET A 24 -0.99 7.83 1.34
N GLN A 25 -0.63 9.07 1.69
CA GLN A 25 -0.82 9.63 3.04
C GLN A 25 -2.25 9.51 3.57
N ASN A 26 -3.26 9.62 2.70
CA ASN A 26 -4.67 9.50 3.09
C ASN A 26 -5.19 8.05 3.06
N ILE A 27 -4.44 7.12 2.46
CA ILE A 27 -4.84 5.72 2.27
C ILE A 27 -4.24 4.84 3.37
N VAL A 28 -2.98 5.10 3.74
CA VAL A 28 -2.27 4.35 4.77
C VAL A 28 -2.62 4.86 6.17
N GLN A 29 -2.28 4.06 7.18
CA GLN A 29 -2.34 4.56 8.56
C GLN A 29 -1.39 5.75 8.72
N TYR A 30 -1.87 6.75 9.45
CA TYR A 30 -1.11 7.94 9.74
C TYR A 30 0.23 7.60 10.37
N ASN A 31 1.31 8.18 9.81
CA ASN A 31 2.65 8.07 10.34
C ASN A 31 3.42 9.34 9.97
N ASP A 32 3.84 10.10 10.98
CA ASP A 32 4.62 11.33 10.84
C ASP A 32 5.89 11.12 10.00
N TRP A 33 6.50 9.94 10.13
CA TRP A 33 7.74 9.58 9.47
C TRP A 33 7.64 9.54 7.93
N LEU A 34 6.48 9.13 7.39
CA LEU A 34 6.29 9.00 5.95
C LEU A 34 6.48 10.32 5.22
N GLN A 35 5.90 11.39 5.79
CA GLN A 35 5.92 12.71 5.18
C GLN A 35 7.31 13.34 5.28
N GLU A 36 7.97 13.17 6.43
CA GLU A 36 9.32 13.69 6.65
C GLU A 36 10.32 13.06 5.67
N GLU A 37 10.36 11.74 5.58
CA GLU A 37 11.33 11.04 4.75
C GLU A 37 11.08 11.22 3.26
N SER A 38 9.81 11.20 2.81
CA SER A 38 9.50 11.48 1.41
C SER A 38 9.94 12.90 1.02
N SER A 39 9.76 13.88 1.91
CA SER A 39 10.18 15.26 1.70
C SER A 39 11.71 15.39 1.66
N ASN A 40 12.43 14.70 2.55
CA ASN A 40 13.89 14.68 2.56
C ASN A 40 14.45 14.11 1.24
N MET A 41 13.94 12.96 0.80
CA MET A 41 14.35 12.34 -0.46
C MET A 41 13.99 13.21 -1.68
N ALA A 42 12.83 13.89 -1.66
CA ALA A 42 12.44 14.79 -2.74
C ALA A 42 13.36 16.02 -2.84
N ARG A 43 13.90 16.53 -1.73
CA ARG A 43 14.90 17.61 -1.72
C ARG A 43 16.22 17.20 -2.38
N GLU A 44 16.55 15.91 -2.34
CA GLU A 44 17.68 15.34 -3.07
C GLU A 44 17.38 15.09 -4.57
N GLY A 45 16.16 15.38 -5.03
CA GLY A 45 15.73 15.19 -6.40
C GLY A 45 15.27 13.77 -6.74
N LEU A 46 15.05 12.92 -5.73
CA LEU A 46 14.60 11.54 -5.93
C LEU A 46 13.09 11.49 -6.16
N ARG A 47 12.67 10.53 -6.98
CA ARG A 47 11.25 10.19 -7.15
C ARG A 47 10.87 9.14 -6.12
N THR A 48 10.02 9.52 -5.17
CA THR A 48 9.56 8.63 -4.10
C THR A 48 8.29 7.90 -4.52
N LEU A 49 8.15 6.65 -4.07
CA LEU A 49 6.91 5.89 -4.15
C LEU A 49 6.68 5.23 -2.79
N VAL A 50 5.44 5.30 -2.33
CA VAL A 50 5.02 4.66 -1.09
C VAL A 50 4.40 3.31 -1.44
N ILE A 51 4.86 2.27 -0.76
CA ILE A 51 4.33 0.91 -0.88
C ILE A 51 3.65 0.54 0.44
N ALA A 52 2.41 0.10 0.36
CA ALA A 52 1.64 -0.37 1.49
C ALA A 52 1.16 -1.81 1.27
N LYS A 53 0.96 -2.53 2.38
CA LYS A 53 0.33 -3.84 2.40
C LYS A 53 -0.87 -3.86 3.32
N LYS A 54 -1.89 -4.62 2.96
CA LYS A 54 -3.06 -4.92 3.81
C LYS A 54 -3.39 -6.40 3.71
N LEU A 55 -3.46 -7.07 4.85
CA LEU A 55 -3.99 -8.43 4.94
C LEU A 55 -5.51 -8.39 4.70
N LEU A 56 -5.99 -9.26 3.82
CA LEU A 56 -7.39 -9.40 3.50
C LEU A 56 -7.92 -10.71 4.07
N THR A 57 -9.13 -10.64 4.62
CA THR A 57 -9.91 -11.85 4.92
C THR A 57 -10.51 -12.40 3.64
N GLN A 58 -10.82 -13.71 3.62
CA GLN A 58 -11.45 -14.36 2.49
C GLN A 58 -12.80 -13.70 2.13
N GLU A 59 -13.58 -13.26 3.12
CA GLU A 59 -14.84 -12.52 2.93
C GLU A 59 -14.61 -11.19 2.19
N LYS A 60 -13.61 -10.41 2.60
CA LYS A 60 -13.28 -9.13 1.95
C LYS A 60 -12.76 -9.30 0.53
N TYR A 61 -12.05 -10.41 0.27
CA TYR A 61 -11.64 -10.77 -1.08
C TYR A 61 -12.85 -11.12 -1.96
N GLN A 62 -13.80 -11.91 -1.46
CA GLN A 62 -15.02 -12.27 -2.18
C GLN A 62 -15.92 -11.06 -2.47
N GLU A 63 -16.07 -10.14 -1.50
CA GLU A 63 -16.77 -8.87 -1.72
C GLU A 63 -16.12 -8.05 -2.84
N PHE A 64 -14.80 -8.12 -2.99
CA PHE A 64 -14.07 -7.42 -4.03
C PHE A 64 -14.26 -8.07 -5.41
N GLU A 65 -14.28 -9.40 -5.50
CA GLU A 65 -14.54 -10.12 -6.76
C GLU A 65 -15.97 -9.97 -7.28
N GLN A 66 -16.95 -9.75 -6.39
CA GLN A 66 -18.36 -9.60 -6.78
C GLN A 66 -18.71 -8.21 -7.34
N LYS A 67 -17.78 -7.26 -7.33
CA LYS A 67 -17.95 -5.90 -7.86
C LYS A 67 -17.19 -5.72 -9.16
#